data_AF-X1INQ8-F1
#
_entry.id   AF-X1INQ8-F1
#
_cell.length_a   1.000
_cell.length_b   1.000
_cell.length_c   1.000
_cell.angle_alpha   90.00
_cell.angle_beta   90.00
_cell.angle_gamma   90.00
#
_symmetry.space_group_name_H-M   'P 1'
#
loop_
_entity.id
_entity.type
_entity.pdbx_description
1 polymer ?
#
loop_
_entity_poly.entity_id
_entity_poly.type
_entity_poly.pdbx_seq_one_letter_code
_entity_poly.pdbx_strand_id
1 'polypeptide(L)'
;DIDVDVDIDADIDVDVDADIDIDVDTDIGIDVDADIDTEVDVDTDAIGVTTTPAPIMLLLSAFLLVFGISGISFYYIITIEGLKFLMFLGAPVIGYLVSKYLNVAWKKIAKSQYYKISPTLNLIGKKGEVVFPINERGGVIRIVSSTPMKYEKMHVMPYDDTSYFERGMIVYIIRVKNNKVIVDINKNLVKKMR
;
A
#
# COMPACT_ATOMS: atom_id res chain seq x y z
N ASP A 1 -22.78 -16.36 57.10
CA ASP A 1 -21.56 -17.17 57.15
C ASP A 1 -21.80 -18.55 56.61
N ILE A 2 -21.48 -18.74 55.34
CA ILE A 2 -21.13 -20.03 54.77
C ILE A 2 -19.85 -19.74 53.98
N ASP A 3 -18.72 -20.07 54.60
CA ASP A 3 -17.43 -20.16 53.95
C ASP A 3 -17.41 -21.42 53.08
N VAL A 4 -16.95 -21.28 51.84
CA VAL A 4 -16.63 -22.41 50.97
C VAL A 4 -15.21 -22.21 50.48
N ASP A 5 -14.28 -22.88 51.15
CA ASP A 5 -12.91 -23.08 50.68
C ASP A 5 -12.94 -23.99 49.44
N VAL A 6 -12.25 -23.57 48.38
CA VAL A 6 -11.98 -24.39 47.20
C VAL A 6 -10.46 -24.39 46.99
N ASP A 7 -9.82 -25.46 47.45
CA ASP A 7 -8.45 -25.79 47.06
C ASP A 7 -8.43 -26.20 45.57
N ILE A 8 -7.56 -25.55 44.80
CA ILE A 8 -7.27 -25.91 43.41
C ILE A 8 -5.80 -26.31 43.35
N ASP A 9 -5.54 -27.61 43.45
CA ASP A 9 -4.29 -28.21 42.98
C ASP A 9 -4.53 -28.71 41.55
N ALA A 10 -3.97 -28.00 40.58
CA ALA A 10 -3.96 -28.39 39.18
C ALA A 10 -2.51 -28.38 38.67
N ASP A 11 -1.79 -29.46 38.95
CA ASP A 11 -0.58 -29.81 38.21
C ASP A 11 -1.00 -30.33 36.83
N ILE A 12 -0.78 -29.53 35.80
CA ILE A 12 -0.90 -29.95 34.40
C ILE A 12 0.46 -29.75 33.75
N ASP A 13 1.27 -30.81 33.75
CA ASP A 13 2.43 -30.95 32.86
C ASP A 13 1.91 -31.25 31.45
N VAL A 14 2.24 -30.36 30.50
CA VAL A 14 2.00 -30.57 29.07
C VAL A 14 3.36 -30.68 28.39
N ASP A 15 3.80 -31.91 28.16
CA ASP A 15 4.89 -32.19 27.22
C ASP A 15 4.36 -32.04 25.79
N VAL A 16 4.94 -31.10 25.04
CA VAL A 16 4.66 -30.86 23.63
C VAL A 16 5.82 -31.40 22.80
N ASP A 17 5.69 -32.63 22.32
CA ASP A 17 6.48 -33.13 21.19
C ASP A 17 5.63 -32.98 19.92
N ALA A 18 5.86 -31.90 19.18
CA ALA A 18 5.23 -31.62 17.90
C ALA A 18 6.28 -31.72 16.78
N ASP A 19 6.54 -32.95 16.31
CA ASP A 19 7.18 -33.16 15.01
C ASP A 19 6.10 -33.05 13.92
N ILE A 20 6.02 -31.87 13.31
CA ILE A 20 5.13 -31.59 12.18
C ILE A 20 6.00 -31.43 10.93
N ASP A 21 6.16 -32.54 10.19
CA ASP A 21 6.61 -32.50 8.79
C ASP A 21 5.41 -32.17 7.90
N ILE A 22 5.39 -30.94 7.37
CA ILE A 22 4.41 -30.49 6.36
C ILE A 22 5.09 -30.55 4.99
N ASP A 23 4.86 -31.64 4.28
CA ASP A 23 4.96 -31.67 2.81
C ASP A 23 3.54 -31.48 2.26
N VAL A 24 3.24 -30.27 1.79
CA VAL A 24 2.00 -29.95 1.07
C VAL A 24 2.38 -29.61 -0.36
N ASP A 25 2.51 -30.64 -1.18
CA ASP A 25 2.35 -30.53 -2.63
C ASP A 25 0.85 -30.45 -2.92
N THR A 26 0.38 -29.23 -3.25
CA THR A 26 -0.94 -29.05 -3.87
C THR A 26 -0.80 -28.22 -5.13
N ASP A 27 -0.42 -28.91 -6.21
CA ASP A 27 -0.74 -28.49 -7.58
C ASP A 27 -2.25 -28.55 -7.77
N ILE A 28 -2.94 -27.43 -7.52
CA ILE A 28 -4.33 -27.25 -7.93
C ILE A 28 -4.34 -26.27 -9.11
N GLY A 29 -4.11 -26.82 -10.30
CA GLY A 29 -4.45 -26.17 -11.56
C GLY A 29 -5.96 -26.29 -11.79
N ILE A 30 -6.70 -25.20 -11.55
CA ILE A 30 -8.09 -25.08 -11.99
C ILE A 30 -8.07 -24.24 -13.27
N ASP A 31 -8.08 -24.94 -14.39
CA ASP A 31 -8.36 -24.38 -15.72
C ASP A 31 -9.88 -24.42 -15.92
N VAL A 32 -10.53 -23.26 -15.89
CA VAL A 32 -11.94 -23.10 -16.25
C VAL A 32 -12.02 -22.03 -17.32
N ASP A 33 -11.78 -22.47 -18.55
CA ASP A 33 -12.22 -21.76 -19.76
C ASP A 33 -13.75 -21.84 -19.82
N ALA A 34 -14.40 -20.76 -19.38
CA ALA A 34 -15.81 -20.51 -19.62
C ALA A 34 -15.95 -19.09 -20.16
N ASP A 35 -15.79 -18.95 -21.48
CA ASP A 35 -16.25 -17.80 -22.26
C ASP A 35 -17.77 -17.68 -22.11
N ILE A 36 -18.22 -16.98 -21.07
CA ILE A 36 -19.59 -16.51 -20.92
C ILE A 36 -19.53 -14.99 -20.93
N ASP A 37 -19.72 -14.45 -22.13
CA ASP A 37 -19.84 -13.02 -22.43
C ASP A 37 -21.22 -12.52 -21.96
N THR A 38 -21.44 -12.56 -20.65
CA THR A 38 -22.55 -11.87 -20.00
C THR A 38 -21.98 -10.73 -19.18
N GLU A 39 -22.20 -9.50 -19.64
CA GLU A 39 -22.12 -8.28 -18.83
C GLU A 39 -23.13 -8.37 -17.67
N VAL A 40 -22.82 -9.18 -16.68
CA VAL A 40 -23.39 -9.04 -15.34
C VAL A 40 -22.33 -8.27 -14.58
N ASP A 41 -22.65 -7.01 -14.28
CA ASP A 41 -21.93 -6.16 -13.32
C ASP A 41 -22.08 -6.76 -11.91
N VAL A 42 -21.54 -7.97 -11.72
CA VAL A 42 -21.32 -8.55 -10.40
C VAL A 42 -20.12 -7.81 -9.88
N ASP A 43 -20.38 -6.83 -9.01
CA ASP A 43 -19.41 -6.12 -8.19
C ASP A 43 -18.33 -7.10 -7.69
N THR A 44 -17.22 -7.21 -8.43
CA THR A 44 -16.12 -8.14 -8.16
C THR A 44 -15.43 -7.82 -6.83
N ASP A 45 -15.75 -6.67 -6.22
CA ASP A 45 -15.35 -6.30 -4.87
C ASP A 45 -16.08 -7.12 -3.79
N ALA A 46 -17.17 -7.83 -4.13
CA ALA A 46 -17.89 -8.72 -3.22
C ALA A 46 -17.08 -9.98 -2.87
N ILE A 47 -16.19 -10.42 -3.78
CA ILE A 47 -15.36 -11.61 -3.64
C ILE A 47 -13.88 -11.21 -3.74
N GLY A 48 -13.43 -10.29 -2.88
CA GLY A 48 -12.09 -10.21 -2.28
C GLY A 48 -10.80 -10.32 -3.13
N VAL A 49 -10.85 -10.39 -4.46
CA VAL A 49 -9.69 -10.63 -5.34
C VAL A 49 -9.25 -9.35 -6.07
N THR A 50 -10.01 -8.26 -5.97
CA THR A 50 -9.67 -6.98 -6.59
C THR A 50 -9.12 -5.99 -5.55
N THR A 51 -7.86 -5.58 -5.75
CA THR A 51 -7.16 -4.41 -5.17
C THR A 51 -7.84 -3.76 -3.96
N THR A 52 -7.78 -4.38 -2.78
CA THR A 52 -8.35 -3.78 -1.56
C THR A 52 -7.53 -2.55 -1.16
N PRO A 53 -8.15 -1.36 -0.96
CA PRO A 53 -7.44 -0.18 -0.46
C PRO A 53 -6.77 -0.39 0.90
N ALA A 54 -7.30 -1.30 1.71
CA ALA A 54 -6.80 -1.62 3.05
C ALA A 54 -5.71 -2.73 3.03
N PRO A 55 -4.69 -2.64 3.90
CA PRO A 55 -3.74 -3.73 4.11
C PRO A 55 -4.43 -5.01 4.57
N ILE A 56 -4.05 -6.15 3.99
CA ILE A 56 -4.68 -7.46 4.30
C ILE A 56 -4.59 -7.80 5.79
N MET A 57 -3.46 -7.49 6.46
CA MET A 57 -3.27 -7.75 7.89
C MET A 57 -4.26 -6.96 8.75
N LEU A 58 -4.63 -5.75 8.34
CA LEU A 58 -5.61 -4.92 9.05
C LEU A 58 -7.02 -5.49 8.90
N LEU A 59 -7.38 -5.94 7.69
CA LEU A 59 -8.67 -6.59 7.45
C LEU A 59 -8.77 -7.94 8.19
N LEU A 60 -7.71 -8.76 8.15
CA LEU A 60 -7.66 -10.06 8.80
C LEU A 60 -7.71 -9.94 10.33
N SER A 61 -6.95 -9.01 10.92
CA SER A 61 -6.98 -8.79 12.37
C SER A 61 -8.33 -8.28 12.85
N ALA A 62 -8.94 -7.33 12.14
CA ALA A 62 -10.28 -6.85 12.45
C ALA A 62 -11.34 -7.96 12.31
N PHE A 63 -11.23 -8.79 11.27
CA PHE A 63 -12.10 -9.95 11.07
C PHE A 63 -12.02 -10.91 12.25
N LEU A 64 -10.83 -11.38 12.62
CA LEU A 64 -10.63 -12.37 13.69
C LEU A 64 -11.11 -11.83 15.04
N LEU A 65 -10.87 -10.55 15.33
CA LEU A 65 -11.35 -9.90 16.55
C LEU A 65 -12.89 -9.90 16.60
N VAL A 66 -13.55 -9.43 15.54
CA VAL A 66 -15.01 -9.34 15.49
C VAL A 66 -15.64 -10.74 15.47
N PHE A 67 -15.04 -11.68 14.75
CA PHE A 67 -15.43 -13.08 14.76
C PHE A 67 -15.39 -13.66 16.18
N GLY A 68 -14.31 -13.44 16.92
CA GLY A 68 -14.18 -13.90 18.31
C GLY A 68 -15.22 -13.27 19.24
N ILE A 69 -15.37 -11.93 19.22
CA ILE A 69 -16.34 -11.23 20.07
C ILE A 69 -17.77 -11.64 19.71
N SER A 70 -18.11 -11.72 18.43
CA SER A 70 -19.45 -12.11 17.98
C SER A 70 -19.77 -13.57 18.30
N GLY A 71 -18.79 -14.48 18.19
CA GLY A 71 -18.94 -15.88 18.59
C GLY A 71 -19.25 -16.04 20.08
N ILE A 72 -18.47 -15.37 20.94
CA ILE A 72 -18.72 -15.36 22.40
C ILE A 72 -20.09 -14.73 22.69
N SER A 73 -20.43 -13.63 22.02
CA SER A 73 -21.72 -12.96 22.19
C SER A 73 -22.89 -13.88 21.82
N PHE A 74 -22.81 -14.59 20.68
CA PHE A 74 -23.83 -15.55 20.28
C PHE A 74 -23.95 -16.71 21.26
N TYR A 75 -22.84 -17.19 21.81
CA TYR A 75 -22.87 -18.27 22.81
C TYR A 75 -23.69 -17.91 24.05
N TYR A 76 -23.59 -16.66 24.53
CA TYR A 76 -24.36 -16.18 25.68
C TYR A 76 -25.80 -15.74 25.33
N ILE A 77 -26.02 -15.18 24.15
CA ILE A 77 -27.35 -14.71 23.71
C ILE A 77 -28.26 -15.89 23.37
N ILE A 78 -27.73 -16.93 22.73
CA ILE A 78 -28.52 -18.09 22.33
C ILE A 78 -28.65 -19.05 23.53
N THR A 79 -29.74 -18.88 24.27
CA THR A 79 -30.05 -19.71 25.45
C THR A 79 -30.45 -21.15 25.07
N ILE A 80 -30.96 -21.34 23.85
CA ILE A 80 -31.38 -22.66 23.35
C ILE A 80 -30.16 -23.41 22.81
N GLU A 81 -29.76 -24.47 23.50
CA GLU A 81 -28.56 -25.24 23.18
C GLU A 81 -28.55 -25.77 21.74
N GLY A 82 -29.69 -26.27 21.25
CA GLY A 82 -29.85 -26.76 19.88
C GLY A 82 -29.76 -25.69 18.79
N LEU A 83 -29.79 -24.39 19.11
CA LEU A 83 -29.65 -23.29 18.16
C LEU A 83 -28.25 -22.66 18.17
N LYS A 84 -27.39 -23.05 19.12
CA LYS A 84 -26.04 -22.49 19.26
C LYS A 84 -25.19 -22.66 18.00
N PHE A 85 -25.44 -23.69 17.18
CA PHE A 85 -24.75 -23.88 15.90
C PHE A 85 -24.88 -22.68 14.94
N LEU A 86 -25.92 -21.84 15.08
CA LEU A 86 -26.07 -20.63 14.28
C LEU A 86 -24.91 -19.65 14.46
N MET A 87 -24.15 -19.73 15.57
CA MET A 87 -22.94 -18.91 15.77
C MET A 87 -21.90 -19.14 14.66
N PHE A 88 -21.80 -20.36 14.12
CA PHE A 88 -20.87 -20.70 13.04
C PHE A 88 -21.24 -20.06 11.70
N LEU A 89 -22.49 -19.64 11.53
CA LEU A 89 -22.94 -18.89 10.36
C LEU A 89 -22.98 -17.39 10.64
N GLY A 90 -23.47 -16.99 11.81
CA GLY A 90 -23.64 -15.60 12.19
C GLY A 90 -22.31 -14.87 12.40
N ALA A 91 -21.37 -15.47 13.14
CA ALA A 91 -20.10 -14.80 13.47
C ALA A 91 -19.24 -14.52 12.22
N PRO A 92 -19.05 -15.45 11.26
CA PRO A 92 -18.34 -15.15 10.03
C PRO A 92 -19.02 -14.08 9.17
N VAL A 93 -20.35 -14.07 9.11
CA VAL A 93 -21.11 -13.07 8.35
C VAL A 93 -20.90 -11.67 8.95
N ILE A 94 -20.97 -11.53 10.27
CA ILE A 94 -20.69 -10.26 10.96
C ILE A 94 -19.25 -9.81 10.71
N GLY A 95 -18.29 -10.73 10.84
CA GLY A 95 -16.88 -10.46 10.54
C GLY A 95 -16.68 -9.95 9.11
N TYR A 96 -17.27 -10.62 8.13
CA TYR A 96 -17.22 -10.21 6.72
C TYR A 96 -17.80 -8.81 6.50
N LEU A 97 -18.97 -8.53 7.07
CA LEU A 97 -19.61 -7.21 6.96
C LEU A 97 -18.74 -6.09 7.55
N VAL A 98 -18.13 -6.32 8.71
CA VAL A 98 -17.23 -5.32 9.32
C VAL A 98 -15.97 -5.13 8.48
N SER A 99 -15.36 -6.19 7.97
CA SER A 99 -14.19 -6.08 7.08
C SER A 99 -14.52 -5.33 5.78
N LYS A 100 -15.71 -5.56 5.20
CA LYS A 100 -16.18 -4.81 4.02
C LYS A 100 -16.36 -3.32 4.34
N TYR A 101 -16.97 -2.99 5.48
CA TYR A 101 -17.10 -1.60 5.94
C TYR A 101 -15.72 -0.94 6.16
N LEU A 102 -14.81 -1.65 6.83
CA LEU A 102 -13.45 -1.16 7.11
C LEU A 102 -12.68 -0.87 5.83
N ASN A 103 -12.80 -1.72 4.81
CA ASN A 103 -12.17 -1.52 3.50
C ASN A 103 -12.63 -0.21 2.83
N VAL A 104 -13.95 0.06 2.85
CA VAL A 104 -14.53 1.30 2.30
C VAL A 104 -14.12 2.53 3.11
N ALA A 105 -14.13 2.41 4.44
CA ALA A 105 -13.68 3.49 5.33
C ALA A 105 -12.19 3.80 5.11
N TRP A 106 -11.36 2.77 4.92
CA TRP A 106 -9.93 2.92 4.68
C TRP A 106 -9.65 3.72 3.41
N LYS A 107 -10.43 3.53 2.34
CA LYS A 107 -10.33 4.34 1.11
C LYS A 107 -10.53 5.85 1.36
N LYS A 108 -11.35 6.22 2.34
CA LYS A 108 -11.58 7.63 2.71
C LYS A 108 -10.46 8.20 3.58
N ILE A 109 -9.91 7.39 4.48
CA ILE A 109 -8.91 7.78 5.48
C ILE A 109 -7.50 7.77 4.88
N ALA A 110 -7.14 6.68 4.21
CA ALA A 110 -5.83 6.47 3.60
C ALA A 110 -5.71 7.16 2.23
N LYS A 111 -6.16 8.42 2.14
CA LYS A 111 -5.78 9.29 1.03
C LYS A 111 -4.29 9.53 1.13
N SER A 112 -3.52 8.79 0.35
CA SER A 112 -2.12 9.11 0.13
C SER A 112 -2.07 10.56 -0.36
N GLN A 113 -1.45 11.45 0.43
CA GLN A 113 -1.02 12.74 -0.06
C GLN A 113 0.20 12.50 -0.96
N TYR A 114 -0.04 11.92 -2.14
CA TYR A 114 0.91 12.05 -3.21
C TYR A 114 0.99 13.55 -3.49
N TYR A 115 2.11 14.16 -3.08
CA TYR A 115 2.52 15.45 -3.61
C TYR A 115 2.56 15.27 -5.12
N LYS A 116 1.51 15.69 -5.82
CA LYS A 116 1.60 15.90 -7.25
C LYS A 116 2.70 16.94 -7.39
N ILE A 117 3.88 16.53 -7.85
CA ILE A 117 4.87 17.46 -8.39
C ILE A 117 4.06 18.28 -9.39
N SER A 118 3.79 19.54 -9.05
CA SER A 118 2.89 20.36 -9.84
C SER A 118 3.51 20.46 -11.23
N PRO A 119 2.88 19.93 -12.30
CA PRO A 119 3.37 20.09 -13.67
C PRO A 119 3.42 21.56 -14.09
N THR A 120 2.82 22.42 -13.26
CA THR A 120 2.69 23.86 -13.38
C THR A 120 3.88 24.65 -12.84
N LEU A 121 4.84 24.01 -12.15
CA LEU A 121 6.02 24.75 -11.72
C LEU A 121 6.82 25.09 -12.97
N ASN A 122 6.92 26.37 -13.30
CA ASN A 122 7.79 26.83 -14.38
C ASN A 122 9.25 26.53 -13.98
N LEU A 123 9.71 25.33 -14.31
CA LEU A 123 11.06 24.84 -13.98
C LEU A 123 12.11 25.53 -14.84
N ILE A 124 11.71 26.09 -15.98
CA ILE A 124 12.59 26.76 -16.92
C ILE A 124 13.24 27.98 -16.25
N GLY A 125 14.56 28.02 -16.27
CA GLY A 125 15.40 29.06 -15.67
C GLY A 125 15.77 28.83 -14.20
N LYS A 126 15.25 27.77 -13.56
CA LYS A 126 15.67 27.44 -12.19
C LYS A 126 17.10 26.94 -12.14
N LYS A 127 17.79 27.32 -11.06
CA LYS A 127 19.14 26.85 -10.70
C LYS A 127 19.04 25.48 -10.01
N GLY A 128 19.86 24.54 -10.46
CA GLY A 128 20.06 23.23 -9.83
C GLY A 128 21.53 22.97 -9.54
N GLU A 129 21.81 22.19 -8.51
CA GLU A 129 23.14 21.70 -8.18
C GLU A 129 23.26 20.23 -8.60
N VAL A 130 24.33 19.87 -9.31
CA VAL A 130 24.55 18.50 -9.79
C VAL A 130 24.88 17.59 -8.61
N VAL A 131 24.05 16.56 -8.38
CA VAL A 131 24.28 15.56 -7.32
C VAL A 131 24.91 14.30 -7.89
N PHE A 132 24.44 13.88 -9.06
CA PHE A 132 25.04 12.81 -9.85
C PHE A 132 25.57 13.41 -11.16
N PRO A 133 26.81 13.09 -11.56
CA PRO A 133 27.41 13.62 -12.77
C PRO A 133 26.48 13.46 -13.97
N ILE A 134 26.43 14.48 -14.81
CA ILE A 134 25.59 14.48 -16.00
C ILE A 134 26.47 14.21 -17.20
N ASN A 135 26.09 13.20 -17.98
CA ASN A 135 26.73 12.81 -19.24
C ASN A 135 25.65 12.55 -20.31
N GLU A 136 26.04 11.95 -21.43
CA GLU A 136 25.14 11.54 -22.52
C GLU A 136 23.95 10.65 -22.07
N ARG A 137 24.09 9.91 -20.96
CA ARG A 137 23.02 9.07 -20.38
C ARG A 137 22.11 9.84 -19.43
N GLY A 138 22.43 11.11 -19.18
CA GLY A 138 21.76 11.99 -18.22
C GLY A 138 22.46 12.03 -16.88
N GLY A 139 21.79 12.65 -15.91
CA GLY A 139 22.26 12.75 -14.54
C GLY A 139 21.17 13.27 -13.62
N VAL A 140 21.54 13.73 -12.44
CA VAL A 140 20.57 14.19 -11.44
C VAL A 140 21.01 15.50 -10.81
N ILE A 141 20.09 16.44 -10.76
CA ILE A 141 20.26 17.71 -10.06
C ILE A 141 19.37 17.78 -8.84
N ARG A 142 19.76 18.61 -7.88
CA ARG A 142 18.96 19.05 -6.75
C ARG A 142 18.50 20.48 -6.98
N ILE A 143 17.19 20.71 -6.95
CA ILE A 143 16.60 22.06 -7.00
C ILE A 143 15.99 22.43 -5.65
N VAL A 144 15.81 23.73 -5.42
CA VAL A 144 15.05 24.22 -4.26
C VAL A 144 13.56 24.04 -4.55
N SER A 145 12.86 23.37 -3.64
CA SER A 145 11.43 23.14 -3.73
C SER A 145 10.69 23.95 -2.68
N SER A 146 9.45 24.33 -2.99
CA SER A 146 8.55 25.04 -2.07
C SER A 146 7.77 24.08 -1.16
N THR A 147 7.99 22.77 -1.31
CA THR A 147 7.43 21.73 -0.44
C THR A 147 8.12 21.72 0.93
N PRO A 148 7.56 21.05 1.96
CA PRO A 148 8.25 20.84 3.23
C PRO A 148 9.65 20.23 3.07
N MET A 149 9.86 19.44 2.01
CA MET A 149 11.20 19.11 1.55
C MET A 149 11.83 20.34 0.89
N LYS A 150 12.81 20.94 1.58
CA LYS A 150 13.58 22.11 1.10
C LYS A 150 14.21 21.90 -0.29
N TYR A 151 14.44 20.65 -0.68
CA TYR A 151 15.08 20.28 -1.92
C TYR A 151 14.40 19.10 -2.60
N GLU A 152 14.41 19.09 -3.93
CA GLU A 152 13.87 18.03 -4.78
C GLU A 152 14.92 17.57 -5.78
N LYS A 153 15.02 16.26 -6.00
CA LYS A 153 15.95 15.66 -6.97
C LYS A 153 15.23 15.44 -8.28
N MET A 154 15.88 15.77 -9.40
CA MET A 154 15.32 15.59 -10.74
C MET A 154 16.32 14.97 -11.69
N HIS A 155 15.84 14.05 -12.52
CA HIS A 155 16.58 13.49 -13.65
C HIS A 155 16.64 14.50 -14.79
N VAL A 156 17.84 14.70 -15.31
CA VAL A 156 18.12 15.68 -16.35
C VAL A 156 19.00 15.12 -17.45
N MET A 157 18.92 15.72 -18.62
CA MET A 157 19.81 15.50 -19.75
C MET A 157 20.60 16.78 -20.03
N PRO A 158 21.85 16.69 -20.51
CA PRO A 158 22.57 17.86 -20.97
C PRO A 158 21.92 18.44 -22.23
N TYR A 159 22.16 19.73 -22.50
CA TYR A 159 21.69 20.38 -23.74
C TYR A 159 22.47 19.90 -24.97
N ASP A 160 23.76 19.65 -24.81
CA ASP A 160 24.65 19.05 -25.80
C ASP A 160 25.13 17.70 -25.26
N ASP A 161 24.97 16.63 -26.04
CA ASP A 161 25.31 15.26 -25.64
C ASP A 161 26.81 15.08 -25.33
N THR A 162 27.67 15.98 -25.82
CA THR A 162 29.10 16.01 -25.49
C THR A 162 29.43 16.68 -24.16
N SER A 163 28.46 17.33 -23.53
CA SER A 163 28.67 18.03 -22.26
C SER A 163 28.76 17.07 -21.08
N TYR A 164 29.75 17.31 -20.23
CA TYR A 164 29.92 16.61 -18.96
C TYR A 164 29.89 17.60 -17.80
N PHE A 165 29.04 17.34 -16.81
CA PHE A 165 28.94 18.17 -15.62
C PHE A 165 29.25 17.36 -14.36
N GLU A 166 30.26 17.78 -13.62
CA GLU A 166 30.68 17.15 -12.37
C GLU A 166 29.73 17.43 -11.20
N ARG A 167 29.81 16.59 -10.18
CA ARG A 167 29.06 16.77 -8.94
C ARG A 167 29.44 18.09 -8.26
N GLY A 168 28.43 18.82 -7.78
CA GLY A 168 28.58 20.13 -7.14
C GLY A 168 28.52 21.31 -8.12
N MET A 169 28.57 21.05 -9.44
CA MET A 169 28.41 22.11 -10.43
C MET A 169 26.99 22.70 -10.40
N ILE A 170 26.89 23.97 -10.79
CA ILE A 170 25.61 24.68 -10.90
C ILE A 170 25.18 24.66 -12.36
N VAL A 171 23.97 24.17 -12.60
CA VAL A 171 23.34 24.15 -13.93
C VAL A 171 21.95 24.81 -13.88
N TYR A 172 21.45 25.20 -15.04
CA TYR A 172 20.15 25.83 -15.23
C TYR A 172 19.27 24.97 -16.11
N ILE A 173 18.00 24.83 -15.73
CA ILE A 173 17.00 24.15 -16.56
C ILE A 173 16.66 25.04 -17.76
N ILE A 174 16.96 24.60 -18.96
CA ILE A 174 16.70 25.36 -20.19
C ILE A 174 15.30 25.08 -20.71
N ARG A 175 14.92 23.80 -20.78
CA ARG A 175 13.66 23.37 -21.39
C ARG A 175 13.23 22.00 -20.87
N VAL A 176 11.94 21.73 -20.95
CA VAL A 176 11.38 20.39 -20.78
C VAL A 176 10.83 19.92 -22.14
N LYS A 177 11.30 18.78 -22.64
CA LYS A 177 10.86 18.18 -23.92
C LYS A 177 10.70 16.68 -23.74
N ASN A 178 9.60 16.09 -24.21
CA ASN A 178 9.34 14.65 -24.15
C ASN A 178 9.57 14.05 -22.74
N ASN A 179 9.07 14.73 -21.71
CA ASN A 179 9.26 14.35 -20.29
C ASN A 179 10.72 14.32 -19.80
N LYS A 180 11.67 14.87 -20.57
CA LYS A 180 13.08 15.05 -20.20
C LYS A 180 13.35 16.51 -19.88
N VAL A 181 14.03 16.75 -18.77
CA VAL A 181 14.46 18.09 -18.34
C VAL A 181 15.88 18.32 -18.88
N ILE A 182 16.06 19.36 -19.69
CA ILE A 182 17.32 19.68 -20.35
C ILE A 182 18.03 20.79 -19.57
N VAL A 183 19.32 20.61 -19.29
CA VAL A 183 20.13 21.54 -18.49
C VAL A 183 21.45 21.93 -19.16
N ASP A 184 21.96 23.10 -18.80
CA ASP A 184 23.29 23.60 -19.18
C ASP A 184 23.79 24.60 -18.12
N ILE A 185 25.09 24.86 -18.09
CA ILE A 185 25.71 25.93 -17.29
C ILE A 185 25.31 27.31 -17.83
N ASN A 186 25.10 27.44 -19.14
CA ASN A 186 24.83 28.72 -19.79
C ASN A 186 23.35 29.14 -19.67
N LYS A 187 23.07 30.00 -18.68
CA LYS A 187 21.74 30.58 -18.44
C LYS A 187 21.18 31.35 -19.64
N ASN A 188 22.00 31.88 -20.55
CA ASN A 188 21.52 32.67 -21.69
C ASN A 188 20.75 31.83 -22.71
N LEU A 189 20.95 30.51 -22.72
CA LEU A 189 20.20 29.59 -23.59
C LEU A 189 18.71 29.57 -23.26
N VAL A 190 18.33 29.91 -22.02
CA VAL A 190 16.93 30.07 -21.59
C VAL A 190 16.22 31.18 -22.37
N LYS A 191 16.93 32.26 -22.73
CA LYS A 191 16.34 33.45 -23.38
C LYS A 191 16.22 33.35 -24.90
N LYS A 192 16.99 32.46 -25.54
CA LYS A 192 17.00 32.30 -27.01
C LYS A 192 15.73 31.64 -27.58
N MET A 193 14.84 31.12 -26.73
CA MET A 193 13.64 30.39 -27.14
C MET A 193 12.33 31.06 -26.70
N ARG A 194 12.38 32.32 -26.28
CA ARG A 194 11.19 33.10 -25.93
C ARG A 194 10.70 33.93 -27.09
#